data_AF-A0A368NFH8-F1
#
_entry.id   AF-A0A368NFH8-F1
#
_cell.length_a   1.000
_cell.length_b   1.000
_cell.length_c   1.000
_cell.angle_alpha   90.00
_cell.angle_beta   90.00
_cell.angle_gamma   90.00
#
_symmetry.space_group_name_H-M   'P 1'
#
loop_
_entity.id
_entity.type
_entity.pdbx_description
1 polymer ?
#
loop_
_entity_poly.entity_id
_entity_poly.type
_entity_poly.pdbx_seq_one_letter_code
_entity_poly.pdbx_strand_id
1 'polypeptide(L)'
;MAESGTQQVKVAVNVMRSRLTVIGFNIAVASFQLARINELPGGQPVSGVDHLVHAGVMTALLLAMALSIIAMVVYLLSGSMDPVGVCNHWSLVAGDLLMYLALASTVSGFFAPLGLSIDILAANWPQKAAQIAILHTGLLAVGGLGWFFAAYVGPSVSILRSPFSSQVNFRLLLAYAAVMLFLSWLHAHATLIDDVSNPEFSFALFLFELIQPFRW
;
A
#
# COMPACT_ATOMS: atom_id res chain seq x y z
N MET A 1 -16.22 -30.68 -35.47
CA MET A 1 -15.67 -29.37 -35.08
C MET A 1 -16.56 -28.81 -33.99
N ALA A 2 -16.16 -28.97 -32.74
CA ALA A 2 -16.90 -28.42 -31.60
C ALA A 2 -16.33 -27.01 -31.36
N GLU A 3 -17.14 -25.98 -31.59
CA GLU A 3 -16.84 -24.62 -31.18
C GLU A 3 -16.71 -24.62 -29.65
N SER A 4 -15.48 -24.39 -29.16
CA SER A 4 -15.25 -24.15 -27.74
C SER A 4 -15.92 -22.82 -27.40
N GLY A 5 -17.13 -22.87 -26.84
CA GLY A 5 -17.80 -21.71 -26.28
C GLY A 5 -16.93 -21.09 -25.18
N THR A 6 -16.15 -20.08 -25.54
CA THR A 6 -15.47 -19.20 -24.59
C THR A 6 -16.55 -18.52 -23.77
N GLN A 7 -16.81 -19.03 -22.56
CA GLN A 7 -17.67 -18.36 -21.58
C GLN A 7 -17.15 -16.94 -21.40
N GLN A 8 -17.96 -15.97 -21.86
CA GLN A 8 -17.61 -14.57 -21.79
C GLN A 8 -17.65 -14.13 -20.33
N VAL A 9 -16.48 -13.89 -19.76
CA VAL A 9 -16.32 -13.40 -18.39
C VAL A 9 -17.03 -12.05 -18.25
N LYS A 10 -17.97 -11.97 -17.30
CA LYS A 10 -18.78 -10.78 -17.04
C LYS A 10 -18.73 -10.41 -15.57
N VAL A 11 -18.01 -9.34 -15.22
CA VAL A 11 -18.00 -8.78 -13.86
C VAL A 11 -19.01 -7.63 -13.75
N ALA A 12 -19.83 -7.64 -12.69
CA ALA A 12 -20.91 -6.68 -12.49
C ALA A 12 -20.42 -5.26 -12.14
N VAL A 13 -21.11 -4.24 -12.67
CA VAL A 13 -20.82 -2.81 -12.50
C VAL A 13 -20.76 -2.37 -11.03
N ASN A 14 -21.62 -2.91 -10.16
CA ASN A 14 -21.64 -2.53 -8.74
C ASN A 14 -20.30 -2.82 -8.04
N VAL A 15 -19.60 -3.88 -8.47
CA VAL A 15 -18.27 -4.24 -7.94
C VAL A 15 -17.20 -3.24 -8.40
N MET A 16 -17.35 -2.65 -9.60
CA MET A 16 -16.47 -1.58 -10.06
C MET A 16 -16.65 -0.28 -9.28
N ARG A 17 -17.89 0.06 -8.95
CA ARG A 17 -18.18 1.25 -8.15
C ARG A 17 -17.52 1.18 -6.77
N SER A 18 -17.62 0.04 -6.08
CA SER A 18 -16.95 -0.13 -4.77
C SER A 18 -15.43 0.00 -4.86
N ARG A 19 -14.80 -0.55 -5.91
CA ARG A 19 -13.34 -0.44 -6.12
C ARG A 19 -12.90 1.01 -6.34
N LEU A 20 -13.63 1.76 -7.17
CA LEU A 20 -13.35 3.18 -7.39
C LEU A 20 -13.57 4.03 -6.13
N THR A 21 -14.56 3.69 -5.30
CA THR A 21 -14.74 4.35 -3.99
C THR A 21 -13.56 4.09 -3.06
N VAL A 22 -13.05 2.86 -3.00
CA VAL A 22 -11.87 2.52 -2.18
C VAL A 22 -10.64 3.30 -2.66
N ILE A 23 -10.43 3.40 -3.97
CA ILE A 23 -9.36 4.24 -4.54
C ILE A 23 -9.52 5.70 -4.15
N GLY A 24 -10.73 6.27 -4.34
CA GLY A 24 -10.99 7.67 -4.00
C GLY A 24 -10.75 7.96 -2.51
N PHE A 25 -11.18 7.05 -1.64
CA PHE A 25 -10.88 7.11 -0.21
C PHE A 25 -9.36 7.06 0.06
N ASN A 26 -8.64 6.15 -0.60
CA ASN A 26 -7.20 6.01 -0.42
C ASN A 26 -6.44 7.27 -0.83
N ILE A 27 -6.80 7.87 -1.98
CA ILE A 27 -6.25 9.15 -2.44
C ILE A 27 -6.53 10.27 -1.44
N ALA A 28 -7.76 10.35 -0.92
CA ALA A 28 -8.13 11.37 0.05
C ALA A 28 -7.31 11.23 1.34
N VAL A 29 -7.21 10.03 1.91
CA VAL A 29 -6.41 9.77 3.11
C VAL A 29 -4.94 10.12 2.87
N ALA A 30 -4.33 9.61 1.80
CA ALA A 30 -2.93 9.89 1.49
C ALA A 30 -2.67 11.39 1.28
N SER A 31 -3.58 12.10 0.62
CA SER A 31 -3.51 13.55 0.41
C SER A 31 -3.59 14.33 1.71
N PHE A 32 -4.54 13.98 2.60
CA PHE A 32 -4.66 14.61 3.91
C PHE A 32 -3.44 14.39 4.79
N GLN A 33 -2.86 13.18 4.76
CA GLN A 33 -1.64 12.88 5.51
C GLN A 33 -0.43 13.62 4.97
N LEU A 34 -0.26 13.69 3.64
CA LEU A 34 0.81 14.46 3.02
C LEU A 34 0.73 15.95 3.36
N ALA A 35 -0.47 16.52 3.40
CA ALA A 35 -0.65 17.92 3.77
C ALA A 35 -0.20 18.24 5.21
N ARG A 36 -0.13 17.23 6.09
CA ARG A 36 0.26 17.37 7.50
C ARG A 36 1.61 16.75 7.82
N ILE A 37 2.37 16.34 6.81
CA ILE A 37 3.62 15.60 7.03
C ILE A 37 4.64 16.39 7.86
N ASN A 38 4.65 17.71 7.72
CA ASN A 38 5.54 18.61 8.46
C ASN A 38 5.14 18.77 9.94
N GLU A 39 3.96 18.32 10.33
CA GLU A 39 3.47 18.33 11.72
C GLU A 39 3.84 17.02 12.45
N LEU A 40 4.39 16.03 11.75
CA LEU A 40 4.73 14.74 12.32
C LEU A 40 6.01 14.80 13.17
N PRO A 41 6.09 14.02 14.26
CA PRO A 41 7.33 13.92 15.03
C PRO A 41 8.36 13.00 14.34
N GLY A 42 9.65 13.19 14.65
CA GLY A 42 10.71 12.24 14.29
C GLY A 42 11.33 12.37 12.89
N GLY A 43 11.22 13.54 12.24
CA GLY A 43 11.85 13.78 10.94
C GLY A 43 13.28 14.30 11.05
N GLN A 44 14.02 14.26 9.94
CA GLN A 44 15.42 14.65 9.86
C GLN A 44 15.61 16.12 9.46
N PRO A 45 16.44 16.89 10.18
CA PRO A 45 16.80 18.24 9.76
C PRO A 45 17.77 18.19 8.58
N VAL A 46 17.39 18.79 7.46
CA VAL A 46 18.24 18.88 6.26
C VAL A 46 18.65 20.33 6.03
N SER A 47 19.95 20.57 5.86
CA SER A 47 20.48 21.91 5.61
C SER A 47 19.86 22.51 4.35
N GLY A 48 19.23 23.69 4.47
CA GLY A 48 18.55 24.38 3.37
C GLY A 48 17.07 24.02 3.21
N VAL A 49 16.50 23.21 4.12
CA VAL A 49 15.06 22.91 4.18
C VAL A 49 14.51 23.42 5.50
N ASP A 50 13.47 24.26 5.44
CA ASP A 50 12.89 24.93 6.62
C ASP A 50 11.99 24.01 7.49
N HIS A 51 11.84 22.75 7.13
CA HIS A 51 11.01 21.75 7.81
C HIS A 51 11.72 20.41 7.93
N LEU A 52 11.26 19.57 8.86
CA LEU A 52 11.78 18.21 9.04
C LEU A 52 11.39 17.34 7.84
N VAL A 53 12.35 16.58 7.34
CA VAL A 53 12.13 15.64 6.24
C VAL A 53 11.76 14.27 6.81
N HIS A 54 10.62 13.75 6.36
CA HIS A 54 10.13 12.40 6.72
C HIS A 54 10.12 11.53 5.46
N ALA A 55 11.29 11.09 5.00
CA ALA A 55 11.44 10.46 3.70
C ALA A 55 10.62 9.17 3.59
N GLY A 56 10.66 8.30 4.60
CA GLY A 56 9.92 7.04 4.65
C GLY A 56 8.41 7.24 4.52
N VAL A 57 7.84 8.14 5.33
CA VAL A 57 6.40 8.46 5.32
C VAL A 57 6.00 9.14 4.00
N MET A 58 6.81 10.09 3.53
CA MET A 58 6.57 10.80 2.28
C MET A 58 6.57 9.84 1.09
N THR A 59 7.57 8.96 0.99
CA THR A 59 7.64 7.94 -0.05
C THR A 59 6.42 7.01 0.02
N ALA A 60 6.03 6.54 1.20
CA ALA A 60 4.86 5.68 1.36
C ALA A 60 3.58 6.33 0.83
N LEU A 61 3.30 7.57 1.24
CA LEU A 61 2.07 8.26 0.87
C LEU A 61 2.07 8.68 -0.62
N LEU A 62 3.23 9.08 -1.18
CA LEU A 62 3.35 9.38 -2.61
C LEU A 62 3.14 8.14 -3.47
N LEU A 63 3.73 6.99 -3.09
CA LEU A 63 3.52 5.72 -3.77
C LEU A 63 2.05 5.29 -3.67
N ALA A 64 1.42 5.47 -2.51
CA ALA A 64 0.00 5.20 -2.34
C ALA A 64 -0.87 6.01 -3.32
N MET A 65 -0.59 7.32 -3.47
CA MET A 65 -1.32 8.16 -4.44
C MET A 65 -1.05 7.73 -5.88
N ALA A 66 0.22 7.54 -6.25
CA ALA A 66 0.61 7.18 -7.60
C ALA A 66 -0.03 5.85 -8.03
N LEU A 67 0.05 4.82 -7.18
CA LEU A 67 -0.55 3.51 -7.44
C LEU A 67 -2.08 3.59 -7.50
N SER A 68 -2.71 4.43 -6.66
CA SER A 68 -4.16 4.66 -6.71
C SER A 68 -4.60 5.27 -8.04
N ILE A 69 -3.85 6.26 -8.55
CA ILE A 69 -4.12 6.89 -9.85
C ILE A 69 -3.91 5.88 -10.98
N ILE A 70 -2.82 5.11 -10.96
CA ILE A 70 -2.58 4.07 -11.97
C ILE A 70 -3.69 3.01 -11.92
N ALA A 71 -4.07 2.53 -10.74
CA ALA A 71 -5.17 1.58 -10.57
C ALA A 71 -6.49 2.13 -11.13
N MET A 72 -6.79 3.40 -10.88
CA MET A 72 -7.96 4.09 -11.43
C MET A 72 -7.94 4.08 -12.97
N VAL A 73 -6.81 4.46 -13.58
CA VAL A 73 -6.65 4.45 -15.05
C VAL A 73 -6.81 3.03 -15.60
N VAL A 74 -6.20 2.04 -14.95
CA VAL A 74 -6.31 0.63 -15.34
C VAL A 74 -7.75 0.12 -15.26
N TYR A 75 -8.52 0.54 -14.25
CA TYR A 75 -9.95 0.24 -14.16
C TYR A 75 -10.76 0.91 -15.26
N LEU A 76 -10.46 2.18 -15.60
CA LEU A 76 -11.10 2.88 -16.72
C LEU A 76 -10.82 2.14 -18.05
N LEU A 77 -9.59 1.67 -18.26
CA LEU A 77 -9.20 0.86 -19.42
C LEU A 77 -9.87 -0.52 -19.45
N SER A 78 -10.28 -1.05 -18.29
CA SER A 78 -10.95 -2.35 -18.20
C SER A 78 -12.45 -2.32 -18.55
N GLY A 79 -13.07 -1.14 -18.58
CA GLY A 79 -14.48 -1.01 -18.90
C GLY A 79 -14.73 -1.14 -20.40
N SER A 80 -15.64 -2.03 -20.82
CA SER A 80 -16.20 -1.96 -22.18
C SER A 80 -17.39 -0.99 -22.18
N MET A 81 -17.51 -0.16 -23.22
CA MET A 81 -18.71 0.64 -23.51
C MET A 81 -19.84 -0.28 -24.01
N ASP A 82 -20.38 -1.13 -23.13
CA ASP A 82 -21.53 -2.01 -23.37
C ASP A 82 -22.71 -1.51 -22.50
N PRO A 83 -23.97 -1.50 -22.99
CA PRO A 83 -25.15 -1.14 -22.21
C PRO A 83 -25.30 -1.87 -20.85
N VAL A 84 -24.64 -3.02 -20.65
CA VAL A 84 -24.63 -3.75 -19.37
C VAL A 84 -23.41 -3.41 -18.48
N GLY A 85 -22.39 -2.73 -19.02
CA GLY A 85 -21.22 -2.24 -18.28
C GLY A 85 -20.31 -3.34 -17.71
N VAL A 86 -20.10 -4.42 -18.45
CA VAL A 86 -19.29 -5.57 -18.00
C VAL A 86 -17.79 -5.34 -18.21
N CYS A 87 -16.97 -5.72 -17.22
CA CYS A 87 -15.52 -5.79 -17.38
C CYS A 87 -15.11 -7.21 -17.82
N ASN A 88 -14.42 -7.31 -18.95
CA ASN A 88 -14.03 -8.59 -19.57
C ASN A 88 -12.52 -8.70 -19.85
N HIS A 89 -11.72 -7.72 -19.40
CA HIS A 89 -10.29 -7.65 -19.68
C HIS A 89 -9.44 -7.88 -18.42
N TRP A 90 -8.26 -8.49 -18.58
CA TRP A 90 -7.35 -8.83 -17.47
C TRP A 90 -6.88 -7.60 -16.68
N SER A 91 -6.97 -6.42 -17.29
CA SER A 91 -6.69 -5.14 -16.63
C SER A 91 -7.53 -4.94 -15.38
N LEU A 92 -8.72 -5.55 -15.28
CA LEU A 92 -9.51 -5.53 -14.05
C LEU A 92 -8.72 -6.06 -12.84
N VAL A 93 -8.08 -7.22 -12.99
CA VAL A 93 -7.30 -7.85 -11.93
C VAL A 93 -6.02 -7.08 -11.68
N ALA A 94 -5.39 -6.53 -12.73
CA ALA A 94 -4.26 -5.64 -12.57
C ALA A 94 -4.61 -4.38 -11.74
N GLY A 95 -5.80 -3.81 -11.96
CA GLY A 95 -6.33 -2.70 -11.17
C GLY A 95 -6.55 -3.08 -9.70
N ASP A 96 -7.10 -4.27 -9.43
CA ASP A 96 -7.23 -4.79 -8.05
C ASP A 96 -5.86 -4.90 -7.37
N LEU A 97 -4.87 -5.46 -8.06
CA LEU A 97 -3.53 -5.66 -7.53
C LEU A 97 -2.84 -4.33 -7.18
N LEU A 98 -2.93 -3.33 -8.05
CA LEU A 98 -2.38 -2.00 -7.82
C LEU A 98 -3.12 -1.26 -6.70
N MET A 99 -4.45 -1.40 -6.63
CA MET A 99 -5.27 -0.84 -5.55
C MET A 99 -4.84 -1.41 -4.19
N TYR A 100 -4.60 -2.71 -4.10
CA TYR A 100 -4.14 -3.35 -2.87
C TYR A 100 -2.73 -2.89 -2.45
N LEU A 101 -1.79 -2.73 -3.39
CA LEU A 101 -0.49 -2.13 -3.10
C LEU A 101 -0.62 -0.69 -2.61
N ALA A 102 -1.49 0.10 -3.25
CA ALA A 102 -1.75 1.46 -2.83
C ALA A 102 -2.30 1.54 -1.40
N LEU A 103 -3.19 0.61 -1.03
CA LEU A 103 -3.71 0.50 0.34
C LEU A 103 -2.60 0.13 1.32
N ALA A 104 -1.75 -0.85 0.98
CA ALA A 104 -0.62 -1.24 1.82
C ALA A 104 0.30 -0.05 2.08
N SER A 105 0.66 0.71 1.04
CA SER A 105 1.47 1.93 1.17
C SER A 105 0.80 3.02 2.02
N THR A 106 -0.53 3.20 1.93
CA THR A 106 -1.25 4.14 2.81
C THR A 106 -1.21 3.70 4.26
N VAL A 107 -1.45 2.41 4.54
CA VAL A 107 -1.39 1.87 5.90
C VAL A 107 0.02 2.12 6.47
N SER A 108 1.07 1.86 5.70
CA SER A 108 2.43 2.16 6.12
C SER A 108 2.69 3.63 6.42
N GLY A 109 2.29 4.53 5.51
CA GLY A 109 2.46 5.96 5.70
C GLY A 109 1.63 6.52 6.86
N PHE A 110 0.54 5.85 7.25
CA PHE A 110 -0.30 6.26 8.36
C PHE A 110 0.17 5.70 9.71
N PHE A 111 0.48 4.41 9.78
CA PHE A 111 0.78 3.73 11.04
C PHE A 111 2.23 3.91 11.51
N ALA A 112 3.20 4.02 10.60
CA ALA A 112 4.61 4.26 10.97
C ALA A 112 4.81 5.52 11.84
N PRO A 113 4.30 6.72 11.48
CA PRO A 113 4.49 7.90 12.32
C PRO A 113 3.70 7.84 13.64
N LEU A 114 2.60 7.07 13.68
CA LEU A 114 1.85 6.83 14.92
C LEU A 114 2.65 5.96 15.91
N GLY A 115 3.37 4.94 15.44
CA GLY A 115 4.27 4.13 16.26
C GLY A 115 5.32 5.01 16.94
N LEU A 116 6.04 5.82 16.15
CA LEU A 116 7.01 6.80 16.68
C LEU A 116 6.40 7.78 17.68
N SER A 117 5.19 8.25 17.43
CA SER A 117 4.49 9.16 18.36
C SER A 117 4.19 8.48 19.70
N ILE A 118 3.85 7.19 19.69
CA ILE A 118 3.61 6.39 20.90
C ILE A 118 4.91 6.15 21.66
N ASP A 119 6.02 5.88 20.96
CA ASP A 119 7.34 5.72 21.59
C ASP A 119 7.81 7.00 22.29
N ILE A 120 7.63 8.16 21.64
CA ILE A 120 7.91 9.47 22.23
C ILE A 120 7.01 9.70 23.46
N LEU A 121 5.73 9.30 23.40
CA LEU A 121 4.82 9.39 24.54
C LEU A 121 5.29 8.50 25.70
N ALA A 122 5.73 7.28 25.42
CA ALA A 122 6.25 6.34 26.41
C ALA A 122 7.49 6.90 27.11
N ALA A 123 8.40 7.52 26.36
CA ALA A 123 9.61 8.14 26.89
C ALA A 123 9.30 9.32 27.83
N ASN A 124 8.26 10.10 27.51
CA ASN A 124 7.88 11.28 28.30
C ASN A 124 7.03 10.94 29.53
N TRP A 125 6.22 9.88 29.51
CA TRP A 125 5.32 9.50 30.60
C TRP A 125 5.57 8.07 31.11
N PRO A 126 6.73 7.81 31.73
CA PRO A 126 7.10 6.46 32.20
C PRO A 126 6.10 5.88 33.22
N GLN A 127 5.43 6.73 34.00
CA GLN A 127 4.38 6.34 34.95
C GLN A 127 3.13 5.72 34.29
N LYS A 128 2.95 5.89 32.97
CA LYS A 128 1.85 5.31 32.18
C LYS A 128 2.34 4.25 31.18
N ALA A 129 3.59 3.76 31.33
CA ALA A 129 4.22 2.88 30.36
C ALA A 129 3.39 1.63 30.04
N ALA A 130 2.71 1.04 31.03
CA ALA A 130 1.86 -0.13 30.81
C ALA A 130 0.67 0.17 29.86
N GLN A 131 -0.03 1.28 30.06
CA GLN A 131 -1.14 1.67 29.19
C GLN A 131 -0.66 2.05 27.79
N ILE A 132 0.49 2.74 27.70
CA ILE A 132 1.09 3.14 26.42
C ILE A 132 1.54 1.90 25.64
N ALA A 133 2.12 0.90 26.30
CA ALA A 133 2.52 -0.37 25.67
C ALA A 133 1.32 -1.16 25.11
N ILE A 134 0.18 -1.16 25.81
CA ILE A 134 -1.07 -1.76 25.29
C ILE A 134 -1.51 -1.02 24.02
N LEU A 135 -1.49 0.31 24.03
CA LEU A 135 -1.85 1.11 22.85
C LEU A 135 -0.89 0.84 21.69
N HIS A 136 0.41 0.74 21.96
CA HIS A 136 1.42 0.43 20.96
C HIS A 136 1.16 -0.94 20.33
N THR A 137 0.97 -1.97 21.15
CA THR A 137 0.68 -3.33 20.69
C THR A 137 -0.61 -3.39 19.88
N GLY A 138 -1.65 -2.67 20.30
CA GLY A 138 -2.90 -2.56 19.56
C GLY A 138 -2.72 -1.90 18.19
N LEU A 139 -1.91 -0.83 18.12
CA LEU A 139 -1.57 -0.15 16.87
C LEU A 139 -0.85 -1.11 15.92
N LEU A 140 0.18 -1.81 16.39
CA LEU A 140 0.94 -2.79 15.60
C LEU A 140 0.06 -3.94 15.13
N ALA A 141 -0.83 -4.45 15.99
CA ALA A 141 -1.72 -5.53 15.62
C ALA A 141 -2.72 -5.10 14.54
N VAL A 142 -3.41 -3.97 14.71
CA VAL A 142 -4.45 -3.51 13.77
C VAL A 142 -3.83 -3.02 12.47
N GLY A 143 -2.80 -2.18 12.55
CA GLY A 143 -2.07 -1.70 11.38
C GLY A 143 -1.40 -2.86 10.64
N GLY A 144 -0.74 -3.75 11.37
CA GLY A 144 -0.02 -4.88 10.80
C GLY A 144 -0.94 -5.88 10.11
N LEU A 145 -2.10 -6.18 10.70
CA LEU A 145 -3.13 -6.96 10.03
C LEU A 145 -3.64 -6.23 8.78
N GLY A 146 -4.02 -4.95 8.89
CA GLY A 146 -4.50 -4.16 7.74
C GLY A 146 -3.50 -4.17 6.58
N TRP A 147 -2.21 -4.00 6.88
CA TRP A 147 -1.14 -4.06 5.91
C TRP A 147 -0.97 -5.46 5.32
N PHE A 148 -0.95 -6.51 6.14
CA PHE A 148 -0.83 -7.90 5.66
C PHE A 148 -1.99 -8.30 4.74
N PHE A 149 -3.22 -7.90 5.09
CA PHE A 149 -4.38 -8.14 4.26
C PHE A 149 -4.29 -7.40 2.93
N ALA A 150 -3.82 -6.16 2.92
CA ALA A 150 -3.62 -5.39 1.71
C ALA A 150 -2.46 -5.95 0.85
N ALA A 151 -1.32 -6.27 1.46
CA ALA A 151 -0.10 -6.66 0.75
C ALA A 151 -0.10 -8.13 0.28
N TYR A 152 -0.86 -9.02 0.91
CA TYR A 152 -0.78 -10.46 0.61
C TYR A 152 -2.14 -11.10 0.38
N VAL A 153 -3.09 -10.92 1.29
CA VAL A 153 -4.37 -11.66 1.23
C VAL A 153 -5.25 -11.18 0.07
N GLY A 154 -5.47 -9.87 -0.04
CA GLY A 154 -6.28 -9.26 -1.10
C GLY A 154 -5.80 -9.63 -2.51
N PRO A 155 -4.52 -9.42 -2.84
CA PRO A 155 -3.91 -9.82 -4.11
C PRO A 155 -4.07 -11.31 -4.40
N SER A 156 -3.80 -12.17 -3.41
CA SER A 156 -3.93 -13.63 -3.56
C SER A 156 -5.36 -14.04 -3.87
N VAL A 157 -6.35 -13.50 -3.14
CA VAL A 157 -7.77 -13.77 -3.38
C VAL A 157 -8.20 -13.25 -4.75
N SER A 158 -7.71 -12.08 -5.19
CA SER A 158 -8.02 -11.52 -6.51
C SER A 158 -7.54 -12.43 -7.65
N ILE A 159 -6.31 -12.95 -7.55
CA ILE A 159 -5.75 -13.88 -8.55
C ILE A 159 -6.43 -15.24 -8.49
N LEU A 160 -6.72 -15.78 -7.31
CA LEU A 160 -7.37 -17.09 -7.15
C LEU A 160 -8.81 -17.11 -7.67
N ARG A 161 -9.54 -15.99 -7.51
CA ARG A 161 -10.91 -15.83 -8.02
C ARG A 161 -10.94 -15.26 -9.44
N SER A 162 -9.78 -15.04 -10.05
CA SER A 162 -9.68 -14.50 -11.39
C SER A 162 -10.29 -15.47 -12.41
N PRO A 163 -11.24 -15.00 -13.24
CA PRO A 163 -11.88 -15.81 -14.27
C PRO A 163 -11.01 -15.97 -15.53
N PHE A 164 -9.78 -15.43 -15.54
CA PHE A 164 -8.85 -15.50 -16.67
C PHE A 164 -8.02 -16.79 -16.66
N SER A 165 -7.35 -17.08 -17.79
CA SER A 165 -6.53 -18.28 -17.93
C SER A 165 -5.35 -18.30 -16.95
N SER A 166 -4.87 -19.50 -16.61
CA SER A 166 -3.76 -19.69 -15.69
C SER A 166 -2.49 -18.95 -16.11
N GLN A 167 -2.22 -18.85 -17.42
CA GLN A 167 -1.08 -18.11 -17.96
C GLN A 167 -1.17 -16.61 -17.69
N VAL A 168 -2.36 -16.02 -17.84
CA VAL A 168 -2.59 -14.59 -17.56
C VAL A 168 -2.45 -14.34 -16.06
N ASN A 169 -3.06 -15.18 -15.22
CA ASN A 169 -2.97 -15.08 -13.77
C ASN A 169 -1.53 -15.22 -13.27
N PHE A 170 -0.75 -16.13 -13.85
CA PHE A 170 0.68 -16.29 -13.51
C PHE A 170 1.51 -15.05 -13.90
N ARG A 171 1.27 -14.48 -15.09
CA ARG A 171 1.93 -13.23 -15.50
C ARG A 171 1.57 -12.06 -14.58
N LEU A 172 0.31 -11.96 -14.16
CA LEU A 172 -0.15 -10.94 -13.20
C LEU A 172 0.48 -11.12 -11.83
N LEU A 173 0.63 -12.37 -11.36
CA LEU A 173 1.32 -12.67 -10.11
C LEU A 173 2.80 -12.26 -10.17
N LEU A 174 3.49 -12.58 -11.27
CA LEU A 174 4.88 -12.17 -11.46
C LEU A 174 5.03 -10.64 -11.52
N ALA A 175 4.13 -9.97 -12.26
CA ALA A 175 4.12 -8.52 -12.32
C ALA A 175 3.86 -7.89 -10.94
N TYR A 176 2.91 -8.45 -10.18
CA TYR A 176 2.64 -8.04 -8.80
C TYR A 176 3.88 -8.16 -7.92
N ALA A 177 4.53 -9.33 -7.92
CA ALA A 177 5.73 -9.58 -7.14
C ALA A 177 6.86 -8.62 -7.53
N ALA A 178 7.06 -8.38 -8.83
CA ALA A 178 8.06 -7.43 -9.32
C ALA A 178 7.81 -6.00 -8.84
N VAL A 179 6.56 -5.53 -8.91
CA VAL A 179 6.19 -4.20 -8.39
C VAL A 179 6.38 -4.15 -6.89
N MET A 180 5.93 -5.16 -6.15
CA MET A 180 6.09 -5.22 -4.68
C MET A 180 7.56 -5.14 -4.27
N LEU A 181 8.44 -5.92 -4.92
CA LEU A 181 9.88 -5.89 -4.66
C LEU A 181 10.48 -4.52 -4.98
N PHE A 182 10.06 -3.89 -6.08
CA PHE A 182 10.50 -2.54 -6.43
C PHE A 182 10.06 -1.49 -5.39
N LEU A 183 8.82 -1.56 -4.91
CA LEU A 183 8.33 -0.66 -3.87
C LEU A 183 9.08 -0.86 -2.55
N SER A 184 9.30 -2.11 -2.11
CA SER A 184 10.11 -2.42 -0.93
C SER A 184 11.54 -1.90 -1.07
N TRP A 185 12.12 -1.96 -2.27
CA TRP A 185 13.43 -1.36 -2.54
C TRP A 185 13.43 0.17 -2.40
N LEU A 186 12.40 0.86 -2.91
CA LEU A 186 12.24 2.31 -2.71
C LEU A 186 12.05 2.67 -1.23
N HIS A 187 11.23 1.92 -0.50
CA HIS A 187 11.03 2.13 0.93
C HIS A 187 12.32 1.93 1.74
N ALA A 188 13.16 0.94 1.38
CA ALA A 188 14.45 0.74 2.03
C ALA A 188 15.35 1.97 1.86
N HIS A 189 15.39 2.56 0.66
CA HIS A 189 16.17 3.79 0.42
C HIS A 189 15.60 4.98 1.18
N ALA A 190 14.28 5.13 1.23
CA ALA A 190 13.64 6.18 2.01
C ALA A 190 13.97 6.06 3.51
N THR A 191 14.10 4.83 4.00
CA THR A 191 14.48 4.54 5.39
C THR A 191 15.91 4.92 5.70
N LEU A 192 16.85 4.69 4.78
CA LEU A 192 18.24 5.10 4.94
C LEU A 192 18.39 6.63 5.00
N ILE A 193 17.47 7.37 4.38
CA ILE A 193 17.44 8.84 4.49
C ILE A 193 16.98 9.26 5.90
N ASP A 194 16.03 8.53 6.49
CA ASP A 194 15.53 8.80 7.84
C ASP A 194 16.48 8.29 8.95
N ASP A 195 17.31 7.28 8.69
CA ASP A 195 18.26 6.70 9.65
C ASP A 195 19.69 7.24 9.46
N VAL A 196 20.03 8.27 10.23
CA VAL A 196 21.36 8.91 10.22
C VAL A 196 22.45 7.97 10.80
N SER A 197 22.06 6.93 11.55
CA SER A 197 23.00 6.06 12.26
C SER A 197 23.55 4.93 11.38
N ASN A 198 22.78 4.46 10.39
CA ASN A 198 23.20 3.40 9.46
C ASN A 198 22.88 3.81 8.02
N PRO A 199 23.80 4.51 7.33
CA PRO A 199 23.56 5.00 5.98
C PRO A 199 23.69 3.92 4.89
N GLU A 200 24.09 2.70 5.25
CA GLU A 200 24.38 1.63 4.28
C GLU A 200 23.19 0.71 4.05
N PHE A 201 22.93 0.44 2.77
CA PHE A 201 21.92 -0.54 2.37
C PHE A 201 22.33 -1.95 2.81
N SER A 202 21.42 -2.64 3.49
CA SER A 202 21.54 -4.04 3.85
C SER A 202 20.43 -4.86 3.21
N PHE A 203 20.75 -6.08 2.78
CA PHE A 203 19.74 -7.04 2.32
C PHE A 203 18.72 -7.37 3.41
N ALA A 204 19.13 -7.33 4.69
CA ALA A 204 18.20 -7.51 5.81
C ALA A 204 17.17 -6.38 5.88
N LEU A 205 17.59 -5.12 5.65
CA LEU A 205 16.68 -3.97 5.60
C LEU A 205 15.63 -4.17 4.49
N PHE A 206 16.07 -4.58 3.30
CA PHE A 206 15.16 -4.90 2.20
C PHE A 206 14.14 -6.00 2.55
N LEU A 207 14.56 -7.06 3.26
CA LEU A 207 13.64 -8.10 3.72
C LEU A 207 12.65 -7.59 4.77
N PHE A 208 13.07 -6.69 5.67
CA PHE A 208 12.16 -6.03 6.61
C PHE A 208 11.14 -5.14 5.89
N GLU A 209 11.47 -4.55 4.74
CA GLU A 209 10.49 -3.82 3.92
C GLU A 209 9.42 -4.71 3.29
N LEU A 210 9.64 -6.03 3.22
CA LEU A 210 8.58 -6.98 2.85
C LEU A 210 7.67 -7.31 4.03
N ILE A 211 7.96 -6.80 5.24
CA ILE A 211 7.11 -6.96 6.42
C ILE A 211 7.13 -5.65 7.22
N GLN A 212 6.67 -4.57 6.59
CA GLN A 212 6.75 -3.22 7.16
C GLN A 212 6.20 -3.07 8.59
N PRO A 213 5.14 -3.79 9.04
CA PRO A 213 4.67 -3.67 10.41
C PRO A 213 5.70 -3.98 11.50
N PHE A 214 6.75 -4.76 11.19
CA PHE A 214 7.82 -5.01 12.16
C PHE A 214 8.77 -3.83 12.36
N ARG A 215 8.62 -2.76 11.57
CA ARG A 215 9.38 -1.52 11.74
C ARG A 215 8.67 -0.46 12.58
N TRP A 216 7.37 -0.59 12.77
CA TRP A 216 6.56 0.43 13.43
C TRP A 216 6.64 0.31 14.94
#